data_AF-A0A418VQA2-F1
#
_entry.id   AF-A0A418VQA2-F1
#
_cell.length_a   1.000
_cell.length_b   1.000
_cell.length_c   1.000
_cell.angle_alpha   90.00
_cell.angle_beta   90.00
_cell.angle_gamma   90.00
#
_symmetry.space_group_name_H-M   'P 1'
#
loop_
_entity.id
_entity.type
_entity.pdbx_description
1 polymer ?
#
loop_
_entity_poly.entity_id
_entity_poly.type
_entity_poly.pdbx_seq_one_letter_code
_entity_poly.pdbx_strand_id
1 'polypeptide(L)'
;MLLIFFRDHGRFPRRLAEIDPATVHMIAQQIAVARPACDTLNLSARTVERHRAEEPTQRDQHIQSIAERGRLGWRRQAEYGKRSKAETAMARYKRILGGQLRTRTLPGQQAEAAIGVAVLNRMIDQARPNSVRAA
;
A
#
# COMPACT_ATOMS: atom_id res chain seq x y z
N MET A 1 -18.32 -26.71 -14.20
CA MET A 1 -17.69 -28.04 -14.22
C MET A 1 -16.95 -28.35 -12.92
N LEU A 2 -15.74 -27.82 -12.72
CA LEU A 2 -14.91 -28.16 -11.54
C LEU A 2 -15.55 -27.80 -10.19
N LEU A 3 -16.28 -26.69 -10.13
CA LEU A 3 -16.96 -26.25 -8.91
C LEU A 3 -18.16 -27.12 -8.53
N ILE A 4 -18.88 -27.70 -9.50
CA ILE A 4 -19.99 -28.64 -9.22
C ILE A 4 -19.43 -29.97 -8.72
N PHE A 5 -18.40 -30.49 -9.39
CA PHE A 5 -17.70 -31.70 -8.93
C PHE A 5 -17.16 -31.52 -7.49
N PHE A 6 -16.55 -30.38 -7.18
CA PHE A 6 -16.06 -30.09 -5.84
C PHE A 6 -17.19 -29.99 -4.81
N ARG A 7 -18.34 -29.42 -5.18
CA ARG A 7 -19.50 -29.36 -4.28
C ARG A 7 -20.02 -30.75 -3.91
N ASP A 8 -20.06 -31.65 -4.87
CA ASP A 8 -20.66 -32.98 -4.67
C ASP A 8 -19.67 -34.00 -4.07
N HIS A 9 -18.37 -33.84 -4.33
CA HIS A 9 -17.34 -34.79 -3.88
C HIS A 9 -16.34 -34.21 -2.85
N GLY A 10 -16.43 -32.93 -2.50
CA GLY A 10 -15.55 -32.26 -1.54
C GLY A 10 -14.08 -32.17 -1.96
N ARG A 11 -13.75 -32.55 -3.20
CA ARG A 11 -12.40 -32.54 -3.78
C ARG A 11 -12.46 -32.30 -5.28
N PHE A 12 -11.36 -31.86 -5.88
CA PHE A 12 -11.26 -31.70 -7.34
C PHE A 12 -10.90 -33.03 -8.04
N PRO A 13 -11.36 -33.24 -9.29
CA PRO A 13 -11.10 -34.45 -10.04
C PRO A 13 -9.62 -34.50 -10.43
N ARG A 14 -8.98 -35.67 -10.30
CA ARG A 14 -7.54 -35.83 -10.60
C ARG A 14 -7.30 -36.30 -12.03
N ARG A 15 -8.29 -36.93 -12.66
CA ARG A 15 -8.27 -37.37 -14.07
C ARG A 15 -9.51 -36.90 -14.78
N LEU A 16 -9.39 -36.63 -16.09
CA LEU A 16 -10.51 -36.12 -16.91
C LEU A 16 -11.69 -37.10 -16.99
N ALA A 17 -11.42 -38.41 -16.89
CA ALA A 17 -12.42 -39.47 -16.86
C ALA A 17 -13.28 -39.49 -15.58
N GLU A 18 -12.89 -38.76 -14.52
CA GLU A 18 -13.72 -38.59 -13.32
C GLU A 18 -14.86 -37.59 -13.54
N ILE A 19 -14.83 -36.81 -14.62
CA ILE A 19 -15.88 -35.84 -14.93
C ILE A 19 -16.91 -36.52 -15.84
N ASP A 20 -18.15 -36.63 -15.37
CA ASP A 20 -19.26 -37.19 -16.14
C ASP A 20 -19.52 -36.36 -17.42
N PRO A 21 -19.45 -36.98 -18.62
CA PRO A 21 -19.70 -36.31 -19.89
C PRO A 21 -21.11 -35.71 -20.00
N ALA A 22 -22.12 -36.30 -19.36
CA ALA A 22 -23.48 -35.77 -19.39
C ALA A 22 -23.59 -34.45 -18.63
N THR A 23 -22.88 -34.33 -17.50
CA THR A 23 -22.74 -33.09 -16.74
C THR A 23 -22.07 -31.99 -17.57
N VAL A 24 -21.04 -32.33 -18.36
CA VAL A 24 -20.39 -31.41 -19.33
C VAL A 24 -21.40 -30.88 -20.35
N HIS A 25 -22.20 -31.77 -20.92
CA HIS A 25 -23.21 -31.42 -21.93
C HIS A 25 -24.34 -30.55 -21.35
N MET A 26 -24.80 -30.86 -20.14
CA MET A 26 -25.82 -30.09 -19.43
C MET A 26 -25.38 -28.65 -19.16
N ILE A 27 -24.14 -28.44 -18.71
CA ILE A 27 -23.63 -27.07 -18.54
C ILE A 27 -23.37 -26.40 -19.88
N ALA A 28 -22.89 -27.12 -20.89
CA ALA A 28 -22.73 -26.55 -22.22
C ALA A 28 -24.09 -26.03 -22.78
N GLN A 29 -25.18 -26.76 -22.52
CA GLN A 29 -26.55 -26.35 -22.84
C GLN A 29 -27.05 -25.19 -21.97
N GLN A 30 -26.72 -25.16 -20.67
CA GLN A 30 -27.08 -24.03 -19.79
C GLN A 30 -26.26 -22.76 -20.09
N ILE A 31 -25.02 -22.89 -20.56
CA ILE A 31 -24.17 -21.77 -20.99
C ILE A 31 -24.53 -21.32 -22.41
N ALA A 32 -25.24 -22.13 -23.19
CA ALA A 32 -25.91 -21.71 -24.42
C ALA A 32 -27.11 -20.77 -24.16
N VAL A 33 -26.95 -19.84 -23.21
CA VAL A 33 -27.72 -18.61 -23.12
C VAL A 33 -27.56 -17.92 -24.47
N ALA A 34 -28.69 -17.73 -25.17
CA ALA A 34 -28.76 -16.88 -26.33
C ALA A 34 -28.02 -15.58 -26.02
N ARG A 35 -26.95 -15.31 -26.77
CA ARG A 35 -26.18 -14.07 -26.66
C ARG A 35 -27.19 -12.93 -26.80
N PRO A 36 -27.52 -12.16 -25.74
CA PRO A 36 -28.28 -10.94 -25.99
C PRO A 36 -27.44 -10.14 -26.98
N ALA A 37 -28.10 -9.61 -28.01
CA ALA A 37 -27.45 -8.79 -29.02
C ALA A 37 -26.50 -7.83 -28.30
N CYS A 38 -25.22 -7.92 -28.67
CA CYS A 38 -24.13 -7.29 -27.96
C CYS A 38 -24.24 -5.78 -28.11
N ASP A 39 -25.06 -5.14 -27.29
CA ASP A 39 -24.75 -3.78 -26.85
C ASP A 39 -23.50 -3.92 -26.01
N THR A 40 -22.38 -3.56 -26.63
CA THR A 40 -21.05 -3.44 -26.04
C THR A 40 -21.15 -3.15 -24.55
N LEU A 41 -20.97 -4.18 -23.71
CA LEU A 41 -20.87 -3.99 -22.28
C LEU A 41 -19.60 -3.19 -22.02
N ASN A 42 -19.77 -1.88 -21.94
CA ASN A 42 -18.72 -0.97 -21.55
C ASN A 42 -18.44 -1.19 -20.05
N LEU A 43 -17.61 -2.20 -19.77
CA LEU A 43 -17.13 -2.53 -18.43
C LEU A 43 -16.38 -1.35 -17.81
N SER A 44 -15.79 -0.46 -18.63
CA SER A 44 -15.21 0.79 -18.14
C SER A 44 -16.29 1.76 -17.66
N ALA A 45 -17.41 1.92 -18.39
CA ALA A 45 -18.49 2.82 -18.01
C ALA A 45 -19.15 2.42 -16.69
N ARG A 46 -19.47 1.13 -16.48
CA ARG A 46 -20.04 0.67 -15.19
C ARG A 46 -19.08 0.79 -14.01
N THR A 47 -17.78 0.63 -14.24
CA THR A 47 -16.75 0.78 -13.19
C THR A 47 -16.53 2.25 -12.86
N VAL A 48 -16.52 3.12 -13.87
CA VAL A 48 -16.40 4.58 -13.75
C VAL A 48 -17.66 5.20 -13.12
N GLU A 49 -18.85 4.69 -13.45
CA GLU A 49 -20.12 5.13 -12.86
C GLU A 49 -20.26 4.71 -11.39
N ARG A 50 -19.83 3.49 -11.02
CA ARG A 50 -19.76 3.11 -9.59
C ARG A 50 -18.79 3.98 -8.80
N HIS A 51 -17.61 4.25 -9.36
CA HIS A 51 -16.63 5.14 -8.73
C HIS A 51 -17.10 6.59 -8.62
N ARG A 52 -18.05 7.04 -9.46
CA ARG A 52 -18.66 8.38 -9.36
C ARG A 52 -19.79 8.46 -8.34
N ALA A 53 -20.43 7.34 -8.01
CA ALA A 53 -21.54 7.28 -7.07
C ALA A 53 -21.11 7.07 -5.60
N GLU A 54 -19.87 6.62 -5.38
CA GLU A 54 -19.28 6.42 -4.05
C GLU A 54 -18.45 7.65 -3.65
N GLU A 55 -18.60 8.10 -2.39
CA GLU A 55 -17.75 9.15 -1.83
C GLU A 55 -16.27 8.79 -2.01
N PRO A 56 -15.42 9.72 -2.52
CA PRO A 56 -14.03 9.41 -2.85
C PRO A 56 -13.32 8.83 -1.63
N THR A 57 -12.76 7.62 -1.77
CA THR A 57 -12.01 7.00 -0.69
C THR A 57 -10.74 7.83 -0.41
N GLN A 58 -10.14 7.66 0.77
CA GLN A 58 -8.85 8.30 1.09
C GLN A 58 -7.78 8.02 0.02
N ARG A 59 -7.82 6.82 -0.59
CA ARG A 59 -6.92 6.46 -1.69
C ARG A 59 -7.17 7.29 -2.93
N ASP A 60 -8.43 7.47 -3.32
CA ASP A 60 -8.80 8.23 -4.51
C ASP A 60 -8.42 9.70 -4.35
N GLN A 61 -8.61 10.27 -3.16
CA GLN A 61 -8.15 11.61 -2.80
C GLN A 61 -6.61 11.75 -2.92
N HIS A 62 -5.84 10.74 -2.50
CA HIS A 62 -4.40 10.72 -2.70
C HIS A 62 -4.01 10.62 -4.19
N ILE A 63 -4.71 9.80 -4.99
CA ILE A 63 -4.44 9.68 -6.43
C ILE A 63 -4.73 11.01 -7.12
N GLN A 64 -5.85 11.65 -6.82
CA GLN A 64 -6.23 12.94 -7.37
C GLN A 64 -5.22 14.04 -6.98
N SER A 65 -4.82 14.11 -5.70
CA SER A 65 -3.83 15.11 -5.26
C SER A 65 -2.44 14.89 -5.86
N ILE A 66 -2.03 13.64 -6.13
CA ILE A 66 -0.81 13.33 -6.89
C ILE A 66 -0.93 13.77 -8.35
N ALA A 67 -2.09 13.57 -8.99
CA ALA A 67 -2.32 14.02 -10.36
C ALA A 67 -2.29 15.56 -10.48
N GLU A 68 -2.88 16.26 -9.51
CA GLU A 68 -2.96 17.73 -9.49
C GLU A 68 -1.61 18.41 -9.16
N ARG A 69 -0.88 17.91 -8.16
CA ARG A 69 0.29 18.61 -7.57
C ARG A 69 1.62 17.90 -7.82
N GLY A 70 1.57 16.76 -8.50
CA GLY A 70 2.68 15.84 -8.62
C GLY A 70 3.01 15.13 -7.30
N ARG A 71 3.83 14.08 -7.39
CA ARG A 71 4.20 13.25 -6.24
C ARG A 71 4.94 14.01 -5.15
N LEU A 72 5.81 14.95 -5.51
CA LEU A 72 6.57 15.78 -4.56
C LEU A 72 5.66 16.75 -3.81
N GLY A 73 4.66 17.34 -4.49
CA GLY A 73 3.66 18.22 -3.89
C GLY A 73 2.79 17.46 -2.89
N TRP A 74 2.27 16.30 -3.31
CA TRP A 74 1.50 15.41 -2.43
C TRP A 74 2.29 15.01 -1.18
N ARG A 75 3.56 14.58 -1.32
CA ARG A 75 4.39 14.21 -0.16
C ARG A 75 4.57 15.36 0.84
N ARG A 76 4.70 16.60 0.36
CA ARG A 76 4.81 17.78 1.24
C ARG A 76 3.50 18.05 1.97
N GLN A 77 2.36 18.02 1.27
CA GLN A 77 1.04 18.28 1.84
C GLN A 77 0.60 17.20 2.83
N ALA A 78 0.83 15.94 2.51
CA ALA A 78 0.54 14.80 3.38
C ALA A 78 1.59 14.63 4.51
N GLU A 79 2.56 15.54 4.61
CA GLU A 79 3.72 15.48 5.52
C GLU A 79 4.39 14.10 5.55
N TYR A 80 4.40 13.46 4.38
CA TYR A 80 4.89 12.12 4.19
C TYR A 80 6.39 12.07 4.48
N GLY A 81 6.80 11.11 5.29
CA GLY A 81 8.20 10.93 5.70
C GLY A 81 8.55 11.45 7.10
N LYS A 82 7.61 12.01 7.87
CA LYS A 82 7.81 12.31 9.31
C LYS A 82 8.38 11.12 10.09
N ARG A 83 7.78 9.93 9.90
CA ARG A 83 8.23 8.67 10.52
C ARG A 83 9.67 8.32 10.11
N SER A 84 9.96 8.32 8.81
CA SER A 84 11.30 8.00 8.30
C SER A 84 12.36 8.98 8.83
N LYS A 85 12.03 10.28 8.98
CA LYS A 85 12.91 11.27 9.60
C LYS A 85 13.19 10.95 11.07
N ALA A 86 12.15 10.64 11.85
CA ALA A 86 12.28 10.28 13.26
C ALA A 86 13.09 8.99 13.45
N GLU A 87 12.81 7.95 12.64
CA GLU A 87 13.56 6.69 12.65
C GLU A 87 15.03 6.91 12.31
N THR A 88 15.32 7.74 11.30
CA THR A 88 16.70 8.09 10.92
C THR A 88 17.42 8.85 12.03
N ALA A 89 16.75 9.82 12.66
CA ALA A 89 17.31 10.57 13.78
C ALA A 89 17.64 9.65 14.96
N MET A 90 16.72 8.74 15.31
CA MET A 90 16.92 7.78 16.39
C MET A 90 18.03 6.77 16.07
N ALA A 91 18.11 6.29 14.82
CA ALA A 91 19.19 5.41 14.38
C ALA A 91 20.56 6.08 14.51
N ARG A 92 20.68 7.36 14.14
CA ARG A 92 21.90 8.15 14.31
C ARG A 92 22.24 8.37 15.78
N TYR A 93 21.25 8.75 16.59
CA TYR A 93 21.42 8.91 18.03
C TYR A 93 22.04 7.66 18.65
N LYS A 94 21.43 6.49 18.41
CA LYS A 94 21.89 5.21 18.98
C LYS A 94 23.26 4.80 18.47
N ARG A 95 23.57 5.09 17.21
CA ARG A 95 24.86 4.73 16.59
C ARG A 95 26.02 5.59 17.12
N ILE A 96 25.80 6.88 17.33
CA ILE A 96 26.86 7.84 17.67
C ILE A 96 26.99 8.00 19.19
N LEU A 97 25.87 8.17 19.90
CA LEU A 97 25.85 8.44 21.33
C LEU A 97 25.62 7.18 22.18
N GLY A 98 25.12 6.11 21.55
CA GLY A 98 24.79 4.86 22.22
C GLY A 98 23.29 4.68 22.47
N GLY A 99 22.90 3.43 22.73
CA GLY A 99 21.49 3.05 22.92
C GLY A 99 20.96 3.14 24.35
N GLN A 100 21.79 3.59 25.31
CA GLN A 100 21.49 3.58 26.73
C GLN A 100 21.56 4.99 27.31
N LEU A 101 20.69 5.27 28.29
CA LEU A 101 20.75 6.47 29.10
C LEU A 101 21.40 6.11 30.44
N ARG A 102 22.33 6.95 30.89
CA ARG A 102 23.09 6.73 32.13
C ARG A 102 22.29 7.11 33.36
N THR A 103 21.45 8.12 33.23
CA THR A 103 20.68 8.65 34.36
C THR A 103 19.54 7.71 34.74
N ARG A 104 19.32 7.50 36.05
CA ARG A 104 18.28 6.59 36.56
C ARG A 104 16.96 7.27 36.88
N THR A 105 16.92 8.60 36.89
CA THR A 105 15.70 9.38 37.11
C THR A 105 15.12 9.85 35.77
N LEU A 106 13.80 9.82 35.62
CA LEU A 106 13.15 10.26 34.38
C LEU A 106 13.50 11.70 33.98
N PRO A 107 13.54 12.70 34.88
CA PRO A 107 13.96 14.05 34.52
C PRO A 107 15.41 14.10 34.00
N GLY A 108 16.30 13.31 34.61
CA GLY A 108 17.68 13.23 34.16
C GLY A 108 17.84 12.52 32.82
N GLN A 109 17.04 11.48 32.56
CA GLN A 109 16.97 10.83 31.25
C GLN A 109 16.47 11.77 30.15
N GLN A 110 15.46 12.60 30.45
CA GLN A 110 14.95 13.61 29.53
C GLN A 110 16.02 14.66 29.22
N ALA A 111 16.74 15.15 30.23
CA ALA A 111 17.84 16.09 30.05
C ALA A 111 18.99 15.48 29.24
N GLU A 112 19.38 14.24 29.54
CA GLU A 112 20.41 13.51 28.81
C GLU A 112 20.05 13.34 27.33
N ALA A 113 18.80 12.94 27.04
CA ALA A 113 18.30 12.82 25.68
C ALA A 113 18.26 14.18 24.96
N ALA A 114 17.81 15.25 25.63
CA ALA A 114 17.74 16.60 25.06
C ALA A 114 19.14 17.11 24.69
N ILE A 115 20.12 16.92 25.57
CA ILE A 115 21.52 17.26 25.31
C ILE A 115 22.05 16.44 24.13
N GLY A 116 21.79 15.14 24.10
CA GLY A 116 22.22 14.26 23.00
C GLY A 116 21.64 14.69 21.64
N VAL A 117 20.36 15.08 21.60
CA VAL A 117 19.74 15.63 20.39
C VAL A 117 20.37 16.95 19.99
N ALA A 118 20.65 17.85 20.94
CA ALA A 118 21.30 19.12 20.66
C ALA A 118 22.71 18.95 20.06
N VAL A 119 23.50 18.02 20.62
CA VAL A 119 24.82 17.64 20.10
C VAL A 119 24.69 17.09 18.68
N LEU A 120 23.74 16.17 18.45
CA LEU A 120 23.54 15.56 17.13
C LEU A 120 23.13 16.59 16.07
N ASN A 121 22.25 17.54 16.41
CA ASN A 121 21.87 18.62 15.50
C ASN A 121 23.07 19.49 15.16
N ARG A 122 23.90 19.86 16.15
CA ARG A 122 25.13 20.62 15.92
C ARG A 122 26.11 19.88 15.02
N MET A 123 26.28 18.56 15.18
CA MET A 123 27.11 17.76 14.30
C MET A 123 26.59 17.76 12.86
N ILE A 124 25.27 17.64 12.66
CA ILE A 124 24.65 17.66 11.33
C ILE A 124 24.88 19.02 10.66
N ASP A 125 24.69 20.13 11.38
CA ASP A 125 24.87 21.46 10.82
C ASP A 125 26.32 21.71 10.36
N GLN A 126 27.31 21.17 11.09
CA GLN A 126 28.72 21.30 10.73
C GLN A 126 29.16 20.33 9.63
N ALA A 127 28.60 19.12 9.58
CA ALA A 127 29.02 18.06 8.67
C ALA A 127 28.25 18.04 7.34
N ARG A 128 27.20 18.86 7.18
CA ARG A 128 26.33 18.83 6.01
C ARG A 128 27.03 19.43 4.78
N PRO A 129 27.26 18.66 3.71
CA PRO A 129 27.81 19.19 2.47
C PRO A 129 26.76 20.05 1.73
N ASN A 130 27.23 21.08 1.03
CA ASN A 130 26.42 21.90 0.13
C ASN A 130 26.11 21.12 -1.16
N SER A 131 24.96 20.45 -1.19
CA SER A 131 24.51 19.74 -2.39
C SER A 131 23.90 20.70 -3.41
N VAL A 132 24.50 20.79 -4.59
CA VAL A 132 23.93 21.49 -5.76
C VAL A 132 23.32 20.49 -6.74
N ARG A 133 22.20 20.84 -7.38
CA ARG A 133 21.68 20.05 -8.51
C ARG A 133 22.52 20.40 -9.74
N ALA A 134 23.23 19.41 -10.27
CA ALA A 134 23.79 19.50 -11.61
C ALA A 134 22.63 19.48 -12.63
N ALA A 135 22.78 20.28 -13.68
CA ALA A 135 21.82 20.41 -14.78
C ALA A 135 21.92 19.24 -15.75
#